data_AF-A0A139CX13-F1
#
_entry.id   AF-A0A139CX13-F1
#
_cell.length_a   1.000
_cell.length_b   1.000
_cell.length_c   1.000
_cell.angle_alpha   90.00
_cell.angle_beta   90.00
_cell.angle_gamma   90.00
#
_symmetry.space_group_name_H-M   'P 1'
#
loop_
_entity.id
_entity.type
_entity.pdbx_description
1 polymer ?
#
loop_
_entity_poly.entity_id
_entity_poly.type
_entity_poly.pdbx_seq_one_letter_code
_entity_poly.pdbx_strand_id
1 'polypeptide(L)'
;TIKYENVYRKETYQSFYEAREDIENFIDYYNSERLHQGIEFVTPDQKYNGKADEIIDERKKKHQSAIDRRKRLNRKRKSTAA
;
A
#
# COMPACT_ATOMS: atom_id res chain seq x y z
N THR A 1 -3.38 -19.94 -2.21
CA THR A 1 -3.47 -19.52 -3.63
C THR A 1 -2.46 -18.42 -3.86
N ILE A 2 -1.50 -18.61 -4.77
CA ILE A 2 -0.58 -17.54 -5.16
C ILE A 2 -1.42 -16.46 -5.84
N LYS A 3 -1.27 -15.19 -5.42
CA LYS A 3 -1.91 -14.09 -6.14
C LYS A 3 -1.12 -13.90 -7.43
N TYR A 4 -1.71 -14.30 -8.56
CA TYR A 4 -1.14 -14.10 -9.89
C TYR A 4 -1.27 -12.63 -10.26
N GLU A 5 -0.23 -11.86 -9.99
CA GLU A 5 -0.07 -10.52 -10.56
C GLU A 5 1.25 -10.57 -11.34
N ASN A 6 1.17 -10.38 -12.66
CA ASN A 6 2.32 -10.22 -13.57
C ASN A 6 3.34 -11.38 -13.65
N VAL A 7 3.00 -12.59 -13.18
CA VAL A 7 3.76 -13.81 -13.49
C VAL A 7 2.81 -14.84 -14.09
N TYR A 8 3.00 -15.14 -15.37
CA TYR A 8 2.10 -15.98 -16.16
C TYR A 8 2.60 -17.44 -16.26
N ARG A 9 1.76 -18.31 -16.81
CA ARG A 9 2.14 -19.72 -17.03
C ARG A 9 3.12 -19.83 -18.19
N LYS A 10 3.89 -20.92 -18.21
CA LYS A 10 4.90 -21.21 -19.24
C LYS A 10 4.35 -21.15 -20.67
N GLU A 11 3.08 -21.50 -20.89
CA GLU A 11 2.43 -21.43 -22.22
C GLU A 11 2.29 -20.01 -22.77
N THR A 12 2.47 -18.98 -21.95
CA THR A 12 2.34 -17.56 -22.32
C THR A 12 3.64 -16.95 -22.82
N TYR A 13 4.79 -17.47 -22.39
CA TYR A 13 6.10 -16.92 -22.71
C TYR A 13 6.65 -17.48 -24.02
N GLN A 14 7.11 -16.61 -24.91
CA GLN A 14 7.75 -16.98 -26.18
C GLN A 14 9.20 -17.43 -25.96
N SER A 15 9.84 -16.96 -24.87
CA SER A 15 11.20 -17.37 -24.52
C SER A 15 11.45 -17.38 -23.02
N PHE A 16 12.53 -18.05 -22.61
CA PHE A 16 13.01 -18.00 -21.23
C PHE A 16 13.38 -16.57 -20.78
N TYR A 17 13.92 -15.75 -21.67
CA TYR A 17 14.35 -14.39 -21.36
C TYR A 17 13.17 -13.48 -20.99
N GLU A 18 12.05 -13.62 -21.71
CA GLU A 18 10.81 -12.90 -21.42
C GLU A 18 10.27 -13.26 -20.04
N ALA A 19 10.25 -14.56 -19.70
CA ALA A 19 9.84 -15.00 -18.36
C ALA A 19 10.76 -14.44 -17.26
N ARG A 20 12.07 -14.37 -17.51
CA ARG A 20 13.04 -13.79 -16.56
C ARG A 20 12.77 -12.31 -16.32
N GLU A 21 12.54 -11.55 -17.40
CA GLU A 21 12.25 -10.12 -17.33
C GLU A 21 10.96 -9.85 -16.55
N ASP A 22 9.89 -10.60 -16.83
CA ASP A 22 8.62 -10.48 -16.10
C ASP A 22 8.77 -10.81 -14.60
N ILE A 23 9.54 -11.85 -14.26
CA ILE A 23 9.80 -12.21 -12.87
C ILE A 23 10.59 -11.11 -12.16
N GLU A 24 11.61 -10.55 -12.81
CA GLU A 24 12.40 -9.42 -12.27
C GLU A 24 11.50 -8.22 -12.01
N ASN A 25 10.69 -7.83 -13.00
CA ASN A 25 9.71 -6.75 -12.87
C ASN A 25 8.70 -7.01 -11.75
N PHE A 26 8.23 -8.25 -11.60
CA PHE A 26 7.31 -8.63 -10.53
C PHE A 26 7.96 -8.49 -9.15
N ILE A 27 9.21 -8.95 -8.99
CA ILE A 27 9.93 -8.86 -7.71
C ILE A 27 10.11 -7.40 -7.31
N ASP A 28 10.54 -6.55 -8.25
CA ASP A 28 10.74 -5.13 -8.02
C ASP A 28 9.43 -4.45 -7.62
N TYR A 29 8.35 -4.69 -8.36
CA TYR A 29 7.03 -4.17 -8.03
C TYR A 29 6.53 -4.66 -6.65
N TYR A 30 6.67 -5.96 -6.37
CA TYR A 30 6.19 -6.57 -5.12
C TYR A 30 6.89 -5.98 -3.89
N ASN A 31 8.21 -5.78 -3.97
CA ASN A 31 9.05 -5.34 -2.86
C ASN A 31 9.05 -3.83 -2.65
N SER A 32 9.06 -3.05 -3.74
CA SER A 32 9.32 -1.61 -3.67
C SER A 32 8.08 -0.74 -3.84
N GLU A 33 7.03 -1.23 -4.52
CA GLU A 33 5.84 -0.42 -4.87
C GLU A 33 4.55 -0.94 -4.23
N ARG A 34 4.35 -2.26 -4.24
CA ARG A 34 3.09 -2.87 -3.80
C ARG A 34 2.91 -2.72 -2.29
N LEU A 35 1.76 -2.17 -1.90
CA LEU A 35 1.35 -2.12 -0.49
C LEU A 35 0.67 -3.44 -0.10
N HIS A 36 1.05 -3.98 1.05
CA HIS A 36 0.55 -5.27 1.52
C HIS A 36 -0.26 -5.12 2.81
N GLN A 37 -1.53 -5.53 2.76
CA GLN A 37 -2.43 -5.44 3.90
C GLN A 37 -1.91 -6.22 5.13
N GLY A 38 -1.25 -7.38 4.93
CA GLY A 38 -0.70 -8.18 6.02
C GLY A 38 0.45 -7.51 6.79
N ILE A 39 0.94 -6.38 6.29
CA ILE A 39 1.95 -5.53 6.94
C ILE A 39 1.49 -4.08 6.97
N GLU A 40 0.22 -3.84 7.29
CA GLU A 40 -0.33 -2.49 7.51
C GLU A 40 -0.19 -1.54 6.31
N PHE A 41 -0.31 -2.10 5.10
CA PHE A 41 -0.21 -1.37 3.84
C PHE A 41 1.11 -0.61 3.70
N VAL A 42 2.23 -1.21 4.11
CA VAL A 42 3.58 -0.79 3.70
C VAL A 42 4.14 -1.75 2.65
N THR A 43 5.23 -1.37 1.99
CA THR A 43 5.95 -2.27 1.08
C THR A 43 6.87 -3.20 1.88
N PRO A 44 7.23 -4.38 1.34
CA PRO A 44 8.20 -5.26 1.98
C PRO A 44 9.54 -4.57 2.23
N ASP A 45 10.02 -3.75 1.29
CA ASP A 45 11.26 -2.98 1.47
C ASP A 45 11.15 -1.96 2.61
N GLN A 46 10.03 -1.26 2.73
CA GLN A 46 9.82 -0.33 3.84
C GLN A 46 9.84 -1.04 5.19
N LYS A 47 9.25 -2.24 5.26
CA LYS A 47 9.28 -3.05 6.48
C LYS A 47 10.67 -3.60 6.78
N TYR A 48 11.35 -4.14 5.78
CA TYR A 48 12.69 -4.69 5.91
C TYR A 48 13.70 -3.64 6.38
N ASN A 49 13.62 -2.43 5.83
CA ASN A 49 14.47 -1.30 6.21
C ASN A 49 14.02 -0.58 7.49
N GLY A 50 13.05 -1.12 8.24
CA GLY A 50 12.60 -0.54 9.52
C GLY A 50 11.82 0.77 9.42
N LYS A 51 11.38 1.18 8.22
CA LYS A 51 10.64 2.44 7.99
C LYS A 51 9.13 2.31 8.21
N ALA A 52 8.63 1.08 8.41
CA ALA A 52 7.20 0.82 8.51
C ALA A 52 6.54 1.58 9.67
N ASP A 53 7.14 1.58 10.86
CA ASP A 53 6.54 2.18 12.05
C ASP A 53 6.38 3.70 11.90
N GLU A 54 7.39 4.39 11.36
CA GLU A 54 7.33 5.82 11.07
C GLU A 54 6.18 6.14 10.11
N ILE A 55 6.08 5.40 9.00
CA ILE A 55 5.01 5.58 8.00
C ILE A 55 3.62 5.36 8.63
N ILE A 56 3.47 4.31 9.43
CA ILE A 56 2.20 3.97 10.08
C ILE A 56 1.80 5.06 11.08
N ASP A 57 2.75 5.56 11.87
CA ASP A 57 2.47 6.59 12.86
C ASP A 57 2.12 7.94 12.24
N GLU A 58 2.76 8.32 11.12
CA GLU A 58 2.31 9.47 10.35
C GLU A 58 0.86 9.33 9.85
N ARG A 59 0.49 8.15 9.34
CA ARG A 59 -0.87 7.88 8.86
C ARG A 59 -1.88 8.01 9.99
N LYS A 60 -1.59 7.47 11.17
CA LYS A 60 -2.44 7.60 12.37
C LYS A 60 -2.66 9.08 12.73
N LYS A 61 -1.58 9.89 12.75
CA LYS A 61 -1.65 11.33 13.04
C LYS A 61 -2.52 12.09 12.03
N LYS A 62 -2.35 11.82 10.73
CA LYS A 62 -3.15 12.42 9.65
C LYS A 62 -4.63 12.03 9.79
N HIS A 63 -4.91 10.75 10.03
CA HIS A 63 -6.27 10.25 10.21
C HIS A 63 -6.97 10.90 11.41
N GLN A 64 -6.28 10.98 12.54
CA GLN A 64 -6.81 11.61 13.76
C GLN A 64 -7.13 13.10 13.52
N SER A 65 -6.22 13.83 12.87
CA SER A 65 -6.42 15.23 12.52
C SER A 65 -7.66 15.44 11.62
N ALA A 66 -7.89 14.53 10.67
CA ALA A 66 -9.07 14.56 9.82
C ALA A 66 -10.37 14.30 10.60
N ILE A 67 -10.35 13.34 11.54
CA ILE A 67 -11.47 13.07 12.46
C ILE A 67 -11.81 14.33 13.27
N ASP A 68 -10.81 14.98 13.87
CA ASP A 68 -11.04 16.13 14.74
C ASP A 68 -11.52 17.34 13.96
N ARG A 69 -10.97 17.57 12.76
CA ARG A 69 -11.49 18.58 11.82
C ARG A 69 -12.96 18.32 11.50
N ARG A 70 -13.34 17.08 11.18
CA ARG A 70 -14.73 16.70 10.88
C ARG A 70 -15.64 16.96 12.09
N LYS A 71 -15.25 16.54 13.30
CA LYS A 71 -16.01 16.79 14.53
C LYS A 71 -16.24 18.29 14.76
N ARG A 72 -15.20 19.11 14.59
CA ARG A 72 -15.28 20.57 14.73
C ARG A 72 -16.26 21.19 13.74
N LEU A 73 -16.19 20.82 12.47
CA LEU A 73 -17.09 21.33 11.44
C LEU A 73 -18.55 20.93 11.71
N ASN A 74 -18.79 19.69 12.12
CA ASN A 74 -20.14 19.22 12.44
C ASN A 74 -20.74 19.94 13.66
N ARG A 75 -19.93 20.21 14.70
CA ARG A 75 -20.34 21.02 15.85
C ARG A 75 -20.75 22.43 15.42
N LYS A 76 -19.92 23.10 14.60
CA LYS A 76 -20.24 24.44 14.06
C LYS A 76 -21.53 24.44 13.25
N ARG A 77 -21.73 23.45 12.37
CA ARG A 77 -22.96 23.30 11.57
C ARG A 77 -24.20 23.17 12.45
N LYS A 78 -24.12 22.35 13.51
CA LYS A 78 -25.22 22.15 14.46
C LYS A 78 -25.54 23.43 15.23
N SER A 79 -24.54 24.21 15.65
CA SER A 79 -24.77 25.47 16.36
C SER A 79 -25.33 26.59 15.48
N THR A 80 -25.04 26.61 14.18
CA THR A 80 -25.65 27.57 13.24
C THR A 80 -27.04 27.16 12.74
N ALA A 81 -27.41 25.88 12.91
CA ALA A 81 -28.72 25.36 12.53
C ALA A 81 -29.73 25.34 13.68
N ALA A 82 -29.28 25.62 14.91
CA ALA A 82 -30.09 25.82 16.11
C ALA A 82 -30.27 27.32 16.35
#